data_AF-A0A925I106-F1
#
_entry.id   AF-A0A925I106-F1
#
_cell.length_a   1.000
_cell.length_b   1.000
_cell.length_c   1.000
_cell.angle_alpha   90.00
_cell.angle_beta   90.00
_cell.angle_gamma   90.00
#
_symmetry.space_group_name_H-M   'P 1'
#
loop_
_entity.id
_entity.type
_entity.pdbx_description
1 polymer ?
#
loop_
_entity_poly.entity_id
_entity_poly.type
_entity_poly.pdbx_seq_one_letter_code
_entity_poly.pdbx_strand_id
1 'polypeptide(L)'
;MAARTKFTLREKQKGSYLCLIVAFPLASIHSDEHLEASEKVMDRLLAKGNLDEGEDMYLDALSDLVAAYEDEHHSISPASDAEILLHLMESKGINQSQLHRDAAIPKSTISEVLAGKKPFSRQVIRKLAELFRCGRERAGRKSLGPLRSLLERCLIRRQQTTEAVEEDD
;
A
#
# COMPACT_ATOMS: atom_id res chain seq x y z
N MET A 1 -22.65 22.85 12.24
CA MET A 1 -21.88 23.18 13.46
C MET A 1 -20.94 22.02 13.74
N ALA A 2 -19.68 22.09 13.30
CA ALA A 2 -18.72 21.02 13.56
C ALA A 2 -18.35 21.01 15.05
N ALA A 3 -18.48 19.85 15.70
CA ALA A 3 -18.07 19.69 17.09
C ALA A 3 -16.57 19.98 17.21
N ARG A 4 -16.21 20.97 18.04
CA ARG A 4 -14.81 21.20 18.42
C ARG A 4 -14.39 20.06 19.33
N THR A 5 -13.81 19.01 18.75
CA THR A 5 -13.16 17.95 19.51
C THR A 5 -11.90 18.51 20.16
N LYS A 6 -11.88 18.59 21.49
CA LYS A 6 -10.66 18.87 22.26
C LYS A 6 -9.86 17.57 22.35
N PHE A 7 -8.86 17.43 21.50
CA PHE A 7 -7.88 16.35 21.64
C PHE A 7 -6.97 16.65 22.84
N THR A 8 -6.77 15.66 23.72
CA THR A 8 -5.88 15.77 24.87
C THR A 8 -5.07 14.48 25.01
N LEU A 9 -3.75 14.61 25.16
CA LEU A 9 -2.86 13.48 25.37
C LEU A 9 -3.07 12.90 26.78
N ARG A 10 -3.25 11.58 26.87
CA ARG A 10 -3.36 10.89 28.16
C ARG A 10 -2.00 10.84 28.86
N GLU A 11 -1.98 10.87 30.19
CA GLU A 11 -0.76 10.81 31.02
C GLU A 11 0.22 9.71 30.58
N LYS A 12 -0.30 8.52 30.27
CA LYS A 12 0.49 7.35 29.83
C LYS A 12 1.18 7.53 28.48
N GLN A 13 0.65 8.40 27.62
CA GLN A 13 1.12 8.64 26.25
C GLN A 13 2.08 9.84 26.17
N LYS A 14 1.95 10.80 27.10
CA LYS A 14 2.69 12.08 27.03
C LYS A 14 4.21 11.90 27.01
N GLY A 15 4.76 10.97 27.78
CA GLY A 15 6.20 10.85 27.96
C GLY A 15 6.95 10.50 26.67
N SER A 16 6.64 9.33 26.12
CA SER A 16 7.26 8.82 24.89
C SER A 16 6.89 9.63 23.66
N TYR A 17 5.61 10.00 23.51
CA TYR A 17 5.13 10.83 22.40
C TYR A 17 5.88 12.17 22.34
N LEU A 18 5.94 12.91 23.45
CA LEU A 18 6.63 14.21 23.46
C LEU A 18 8.15 14.06 23.28
N CYS A 19 8.75 12.98 23.78
CA CYS A 19 10.17 12.69 23.55
C CYS A 19 10.46 12.50 22.05
N LEU A 20 9.58 11.81 21.32
CA LEU A 20 9.69 11.62 19.88
C LEU A 20 9.47 12.93 19.12
N ILE A 21 8.47 13.72 19.52
CA ILE A 21 8.22 15.05 18.93
C ILE A 21 9.42 15.99 19.09
N VAL A 22 10.11 15.96 20.23
CA VAL A 22 11.31 16.78 20.44
C VAL A 22 12.48 16.28 19.60
N ALA A 23 12.63 14.96 19.43
CA ALA A 23 13.71 14.37 18.64
C ALA A 23 13.50 14.52 17.13
N PHE A 24 12.26 14.37 16.66
CA PHE A 24 11.85 14.52 15.27
C PHE A 24 10.42 15.12 15.24
N PRO A 25 10.31 16.44 15.04
CA PRO A 25 9.02 17.11 15.04
C PRO A 25 8.14 16.65 13.88
N LEU A 26 6.88 16.36 14.15
CA LEU A 26 5.89 16.10 13.10
C LEU A 26 5.61 17.40 12.34
N ALA A 27 6.06 17.45 11.09
CA ALA A 27 5.82 18.53 10.16
C ALA A 27 5.44 17.93 8.81
N SER A 28 4.72 18.70 8.00
CA SER A 28 4.39 18.29 6.64
C SER A 28 5.67 18.00 5.85
N ILE A 29 5.67 16.89 5.11
CA ILE A 29 6.81 16.47 4.30
C ILE A 29 6.72 17.20 2.96
N HIS A 30 7.84 17.75 2.51
CA HIS A 30 7.93 18.57 1.29
C HIS A 30 9.20 18.30 0.47
N SER A 31 9.99 17.29 0.86
CA SER A 31 11.21 16.90 0.17
C SER A 31 11.52 15.43 0.40
N ASP A 32 12.22 14.83 -0.56
CA ASP A 32 12.64 13.42 -0.48
C ASP A 32 13.62 13.17 0.66
N GLU A 33 14.44 14.17 1.03
CA GLU A 33 15.32 14.08 2.20
C GLU A 33 14.51 14.01 3.51
N HIS A 34 13.40 14.76 3.60
CA HIS A 34 12.52 14.72 4.76
C HIS A 34 11.71 13.41 4.79
N LEU A 35 11.32 12.89 3.61
CA LEU A 35 10.72 11.56 3.49
C LEU A 35 11.68 10.48 3.99
N GLU A 36 12.92 10.45 3.50
CA GLU A 36 13.92 9.45 3.90
C GLU A 36 14.24 9.53 5.41
N ALA A 37 14.29 10.74 5.97
CA ALA A 37 14.46 10.92 7.41
C ALA A 37 13.25 10.38 8.21
N SER A 38 12.03 10.59 7.70
CA SER A 38 10.79 10.07 8.30
C SER A 38 10.75 8.54 8.26
N GLU A 39 11.08 7.93 7.13
CA GLU A 39 11.16 6.48 6.95
C GLU A 39 12.16 5.84 7.94
N LYS A 40 13.33 6.45 8.13
CA LYS A 40 14.32 5.98 9.11
C LYS A 40 13.78 5.98 10.54
N VAL A 41 12.97 6.98 10.90
CA VAL A 41 12.32 7.04 12.22
C VAL A 41 11.26 5.94 12.34
N MET A 42 10.43 5.75 11.31
CA MET A 42 9.42 4.68 11.27
C MET A 42 10.06 3.30 11.37
N ASP A 43 11.11 3.02 10.59
CA ASP A 43 11.83 1.75 10.61
C ASP A 43 12.41 1.44 11.99
N ARG A 44 12.98 2.45 12.66
CA ARG A 44 13.50 2.31 14.02
C ARG A 44 12.40 1.95 15.03
N LEU A 45 11.24 2.59 14.92
CA LEU A 45 10.09 2.33 15.80
C LEU A 45 9.52 0.93 15.55
N LEU A 46 9.32 0.56 14.27
CA LEU A 46 8.83 -0.76 13.88
C LEU A 46 9.80 -1.89 14.29
N ALA A 47 11.12 -1.67 14.18
CA ALA A 47 12.12 -2.62 14.60
C ALA A 47 12.13 -2.89 16.12
N LYS A 48 11.61 -1.96 16.93
CA LYS A 48 11.50 -2.12 18.40
C LYS A 48 10.47 -3.19 18.78
N GLY A 49 9.42 -3.38 17.96
CA GLY A 49 8.40 -4.43 18.10
C GLY A 49 7.41 -4.28 19.28
N ASN A 50 7.83 -3.68 20.40
CA ASN A 50 6.99 -3.36 21.55
C ASN A 50 6.91 -1.85 21.74
N LEU A 51 5.99 -1.21 21.02
CA LEU A 51 5.70 0.22 21.11
C LEU A 51 4.75 0.48 22.30
N ASP A 52 4.98 1.56 23.03
CA ASP A 52 4.00 2.05 24.00
C ASP A 52 2.93 2.92 23.32
N GLU A 53 1.85 3.26 24.04
CA GLU A 53 0.73 4.03 23.47
C GLU A 53 1.13 5.40 22.88
N GLY A 54 2.21 6.01 23.39
CA GLY A 54 2.70 7.30 22.88
C GLY A 54 3.58 7.14 21.64
N GLU A 55 4.38 6.08 21.57
CA GLU A 55 5.16 5.74 20.39
C GLU A 55 4.26 5.30 19.22
N ASP A 56 3.22 4.51 19.52
CA ASP A 56 2.22 4.06 18.55
C ASP A 56 1.46 5.25 17.95
N MET A 57 0.97 6.15 18.80
CA MET A 57 0.29 7.38 18.35
C MET A 57 1.19 8.29 17.50
N TYR A 58 2.47 8.36 17.82
CA TYR A 58 3.43 9.12 17.02
C TYR A 58 3.66 8.46 15.66
N LEU A 59 3.84 7.14 15.64
CA LEU A 59 4.05 6.35 14.43
C LEU A 59 2.85 6.47 13.49
N ASP A 60 1.63 6.39 14.02
CA ASP A 60 0.40 6.59 13.24
C ASP A 60 0.39 7.95 12.55
N ALA A 61 0.62 9.03 13.30
CA ALA A 61 0.62 10.39 12.76
C ALA A 61 1.74 10.62 11.73
N LEU A 62 2.94 10.07 11.97
CA LEU A 62 4.04 10.15 11.01
C LEU A 62 3.72 9.38 9.71
N SER A 63 3.06 8.22 9.83
CA SER A 63 2.63 7.41 8.69
C SER A 63 1.65 8.16 7.80
N ASP A 64 0.69 8.89 8.40
CA ASP A 64 -0.26 9.72 7.65
C ASP A 64 0.44 10.83 6.87
N LEU A 65 1.46 11.46 7.45
CA LEU A 65 2.24 12.52 6.79
C LEU A 65 3.08 11.99 5.62
N VAL A 66 3.70 10.82 5.79
CA VAL A 66 4.43 10.12 4.73
C VAL A 66 3.49 9.76 3.59
N ALA A 67 2.34 9.16 3.90
CA ALA A 67 1.35 8.77 2.90
C ALA A 67 0.84 9.98 2.10
N ALA A 68 0.59 11.12 2.75
CA ALA A 68 0.16 12.34 2.08
C ALA A 68 1.21 12.86 1.07
N TYR A 69 2.50 12.84 1.45
CA TYR A 69 3.56 13.27 0.54
C TYR A 69 3.78 12.29 -0.61
N GLU A 70 3.79 10.98 -0.34
CA GLU A 70 3.91 9.94 -1.37
C GLU A 70 2.77 10.01 -2.38
N ASP A 71 1.52 10.22 -1.94
CA ASP A 71 0.37 10.32 -2.83
C ASP A 71 0.50 11.52 -3.80
N GLU A 72 1.11 12.63 -3.36
CA GLU A 72 1.32 13.84 -4.17
C GLU A 72 2.56 13.76 -5.08
N HIS A 73 3.70 13.28 -4.56
CA HIS A 73 5.01 13.36 -5.23
C HIS A 73 5.42 12.04 -5.91
N HIS A 74 5.00 10.92 -5.34
CA HIS A 74 5.15 9.59 -5.91
C HIS A 74 3.80 9.04 -6.33
N SER A 75 3.03 9.85 -7.07
CA SER A 75 1.88 9.33 -7.80
C SER A 75 2.37 8.15 -8.64
N ILE A 76 2.08 6.94 -8.18
CA ILE A 76 2.49 5.73 -8.86
C ILE A 76 1.82 5.83 -10.23
N SER A 77 2.61 6.10 -11.28
CA SER A 77 2.14 5.90 -12.64
C SER A 77 1.49 4.52 -12.65
N PRO A 78 0.22 4.38 -13.08
CA PRO A 78 -0.48 3.12 -13.00
C PRO A 78 0.41 2.07 -13.66
N ALA A 79 0.96 1.17 -12.84
CA ALA A 79 1.78 0.09 -13.35
C ALA A 79 0.93 -0.61 -14.41
N SER A 80 1.51 -0.85 -15.58
CA SER A 80 0.81 -1.54 -16.64
C SER A 80 0.30 -2.89 -16.10
N ASP A 81 -0.84 -3.35 -16.59
CA ASP A 81 -1.40 -4.64 -16.16
C ASP A 81 -0.35 -5.78 -16.37
N ALA A 82 0.58 -5.61 -17.30
CA ALA A 82 1.75 -6.47 -17.52
C ALA A 82 2.73 -6.47 -16.33
N GLU A 83 3.13 -5.29 -15.84
CA GLU A 83 4.05 -5.13 -14.71
C GLU A 83 3.44 -5.68 -13.42
N ILE A 84 2.16 -5.40 -13.19
CA ILE A 84 1.41 -5.95 -12.05
C ILE A 84 1.40 -7.48 -12.12
N LEU A 85 1.10 -8.05 -13.29
CA LEU A 85 1.06 -9.49 -13.49
C LEU A 85 2.43 -10.15 -13.27
N LEU A 86 3.49 -9.55 -13.82
CA LEU A 86 4.85 -10.04 -13.69
C LEU A 86 5.28 -10.04 -12.21
N HIS A 87 5.04 -8.94 -11.51
CA HIS A 87 5.35 -8.82 -10.09
C HIS A 87 4.58 -9.82 -9.22
N LEU A 88 3.30 -10.05 -9.51
CA LEU A 88 2.49 -11.07 -8.85
C LEU A 88 3.03 -12.49 -9.08
N MET A 89 3.53 -12.77 -10.30
CA MET A 89 4.15 -14.04 -10.63
C MET A 89 5.49 -14.23 -9.91
N GLU A 90 6.33 -13.19 -9.88
CA GLU A 90 7.64 -13.20 -9.20
C GLU A 90 7.51 -13.37 -7.69
N SER A 91 6.62 -12.60 -7.05
CA SER A 91 6.41 -12.65 -5.60
C SER A 91 5.96 -14.02 -5.08
N LYS A 92 5.25 -14.80 -5.90
CA LYS A 92 4.87 -16.19 -5.58
C LYS A 92 5.79 -17.24 -6.21
N GLY A 93 6.78 -16.85 -7.01
CA GLY A 93 7.63 -17.77 -7.75
C GLY A 93 6.88 -18.68 -8.73
N ILE A 94 5.75 -18.21 -9.29
CA ILE A 94 4.90 -18.99 -10.20
C ILE A 94 5.12 -18.56 -11.65
N ASN A 95 5.13 -19.53 -12.57
CA ASN A 95 5.19 -19.27 -14.00
C ASN A 95 3.77 -19.19 -14.62
N GLN A 96 3.68 -18.74 -15.88
CA GLN A 96 2.40 -18.59 -16.60
C GLN A 96 1.56 -19.89 -16.62
N SER A 97 2.21 -21.05 -16.64
CA SER A 97 1.52 -22.34 -16.66
C SER A 97 0.93 -22.70 -15.30
N GLN A 98 1.62 -22.34 -14.22
CA GLN A 98 1.12 -22.49 -12.87
C GLN A 98 -0.01 -21.50 -12.60
N LEU A 99 0.13 -20.24 -13.02
CA LEU A 99 -0.93 -19.25 -12.94
C LEU A 99 -2.19 -19.68 -13.70
N HIS A 100 -2.04 -20.30 -14.88
CA HIS A 100 -3.16 -20.87 -15.62
C HIS A 100 -3.90 -21.95 -14.83
N ARG A 101 -3.17 -22.84 -14.15
CA ARG A 101 -3.75 -23.89 -13.31
C ARG A 101 -4.44 -23.33 -12.08
N ASP A 102 -3.81 -22.39 -11.39
CA ASP A 102 -4.25 -21.92 -10.08
C ASP A 102 -5.37 -20.88 -10.16
N ALA A 103 -5.32 -19.98 -11.15
CA ALA A 103 -6.34 -18.95 -11.36
C ALA A 103 -7.38 -19.34 -12.42
N ALA A 104 -7.22 -20.48 -13.09
CA ALA A 104 -8.05 -20.89 -14.24
C ALA A 104 -8.16 -19.78 -15.32
N ILE A 105 -7.06 -19.07 -15.59
CA ILE A 105 -6.96 -18.04 -16.63
C ILE A 105 -6.26 -18.64 -17.85
N PRO A 106 -6.80 -18.56 -19.08
CA PRO A 106 -6.14 -19.11 -20.27
C PRO A 106 -4.70 -18.59 -20.45
N LYS A 107 -3.77 -19.47 -20.84
CA LYS A 107 -2.37 -19.07 -21.10
C LYS A 107 -2.26 -17.98 -22.18
N SER A 108 -3.13 -18.00 -23.19
CA SER A 108 -3.20 -16.96 -24.21
C SER A 108 -3.48 -15.59 -23.60
N THR A 109 -4.46 -15.51 -22.69
CA THR A 109 -4.80 -14.27 -21.98
C THR A 109 -3.66 -13.79 -21.08
N ILE A 110 -2.99 -14.70 -20.36
CA ILE A 110 -1.82 -14.36 -19.54
C ILE A 110 -0.71 -13.75 -20.40
N SER A 111 -0.40 -14.39 -21.54
CA SER A 111 0.63 -13.91 -22.46
C SER A 111 0.26 -12.59 -23.15
N GLU A 112 -1.01 -12.37 -23.48
CA GLU A 112 -1.49 -11.11 -24.08
C GLU A 112 -1.40 -9.95 -23.10
N VAL A 113 -1.69 -10.19 -21.82
CA VAL A 113 -1.52 -9.20 -20.75
C VAL A 113 -0.04 -8.90 -20.52
N LEU A 114 0.81 -9.92 -20.42
CA LEU A 114 2.27 -9.73 -20.29
C LEU A 114 2.90 -9.00 -21.49
N ALA A 115 2.33 -9.18 -22.68
CA ALA A 115 2.75 -8.48 -23.89
C ALA A 115 2.16 -7.06 -24.02
N GLY A 116 1.36 -6.60 -23.05
CA GLY A 116 0.69 -5.29 -23.09
C GLY A 116 -0.39 -5.15 -24.16
N LYS A 117 -0.77 -6.25 -24.83
CA LYS A 117 -1.78 -6.25 -25.90
C LYS A 117 -3.21 -6.21 -25.37
N LYS A 118 -3.41 -6.61 -24.12
CA LYS A 118 -4.74 -6.71 -23.51
C LYS A 118 -4.71 -6.29 -22.04
N PRO A 119 -5.60 -5.39 -21.61
CA PRO A 119 -5.72 -5.05 -20.20
C PRO A 119 -6.39 -6.18 -19.40
N PHE A 120 -6.24 -6.14 -18.07
CA PHE A 120 -6.94 -7.03 -17.18
C PHE A 120 -8.45 -6.88 -17.31
N SER A 121 -9.14 -7.99 -17.55
CA SER A 121 -10.60 -8.02 -17.42
C SER A 121 -10.99 -8.10 -15.93
N ARG A 122 -12.18 -7.59 -15.58
CA ARG A 122 -12.73 -7.71 -14.21
C ARG A 122 -12.71 -9.15 -13.68
N GLN A 123 -12.94 -10.14 -14.55
CA GLN A 123 -12.88 -11.55 -14.19
C GLN A 123 -11.45 -12.01 -13.85
N VAL A 124 -10.46 -11.57 -14.63
CA VAL A 124 -9.03 -11.86 -14.35
C VAL A 124 -8.62 -11.22 -13.03
N ILE A 125 -9.00 -9.96 -12.79
CA ILE A 125 -8.72 -9.27 -11.53
C ILE A 125 -9.32 -10.02 -10.34
N ARG A 126 -10.57 -10.49 -10.44
CA ARG A 126 -11.21 -11.27 -9.37
C ARG A 126 -10.49 -12.59 -9.10
N LYS A 127 -10.13 -13.34 -10.14
CA LYS A 127 -9.40 -14.60 -10.02
C LYS A 127 -8.00 -14.42 -9.44
N LEU A 128 -7.30 -13.37 -9.86
CA LEU A 128 -6.02 -12.98 -9.26
C LEU A 128 -6.25 -12.57 -7.81
N ALA A 129 -7.21 -11.69 -7.52
CA ALA A 129 -7.52 -11.28 -6.16
C ALA A 129 -7.83 -12.50 -5.29
N GLU A 130 -8.62 -13.49 -5.73
CA GLU A 130 -8.89 -14.73 -4.99
C GLU A 130 -7.63 -15.56 -4.76
N LEU A 131 -6.81 -15.77 -5.79
CA LEU A 131 -5.55 -16.50 -5.68
C LEU A 131 -4.59 -15.81 -4.70
N PHE A 132 -4.58 -14.48 -4.69
CA PHE A 132 -3.68 -13.66 -3.87
C PHE A 132 -4.31 -13.18 -2.54
N ARG A 133 -5.62 -13.36 -2.31
CA ARG A 133 -6.36 -12.90 -1.10
C ARG A 133 -6.20 -13.81 0.12
N CYS A 134 -5.55 -14.96 0.01
CA CYS A 134 -5.36 -15.81 1.17
C CYS A 134 -3.98 -16.45 1.21
N GLY A 135 -3.17 -15.91 2.12
CA GLY A 135 -1.89 -16.41 2.57
C GLY A 135 -1.36 -15.38 3.56
N ARG A 136 -1.95 -15.26 4.75
CA ARG A 136 -1.33 -15.78 5.98
C ARG A 136 0.16 -16.03 5.75
N GLU A 137 0.90 -14.95 5.83
CA GLU A 137 2.32 -14.83 6.16
C GLU A 137 2.94 -16.18 6.57
N ARG A 138 3.66 -16.78 5.64
CA ARG A 138 4.69 -17.75 5.96
C ARG A 138 5.99 -17.30 5.33
N ALA A 139 6.85 -16.86 6.25
CA ALA A 139 8.30 -16.87 6.17
C ALA A 139 8.94 -15.93 5.13
N GLY A 140 9.38 -14.79 5.67
CA GLY A 140 10.80 -14.49 5.73
C GLY A 140 11.49 -14.14 4.43
N ARG A 141 11.43 -12.86 4.07
CA ARG A 141 12.60 -11.96 3.89
C ARG A 141 12.15 -10.66 3.24
N LYS A 142 12.35 -9.58 4.00
CA LYS A 142 12.60 -8.18 3.61
C LYS A 142 11.49 -7.43 2.86
N SER A 143 11.02 -6.38 3.53
CA SER A 143 10.40 -5.17 2.97
C SER A 143 9.26 -5.40 1.98
N LEU A 144 8.07 -5.70 2.51
CA LEU A 144 6.81 -5.62 1.75
C LEU A 144 5.87 -4.56 2.34
N GLY A 145 6.43 -3.40 2.71
CA GLY A 145 5.67 -2.25 3.21
C GLY A 145 4.82 -1.56 2.12
N PRO A 146 5.37 -1.22 0.94
CA PRO A 146 4.65 -0.40 -0.06
C PRO A 146 3.62 -1.16 -0.91
N LEU A 147 3.68 -2.50 -0.97
CA LEU A 147 2.94 -3.26 -1.99
C LEU A 147 1.54 -3.72 -1.55
N ARG A 148 1.29 -3.82 -0.23
CA ARG A 148 -0.07 -4.06 0.29
C ARG A 148 -0.99 -2.88 0.00
N SER A 149 -0.46 -1.67 0.19
CA SER A 149 -1.17 -0.43 -0.09
C SER A 149 -1.35 -0.21 -1.60
N LEU A 150 -0.44 -0.67 -2.46
CA LEU A 150 -0.59 -0.62 -3.91
C LEU A 150 -1.71 -1.51 -4.45
N LEU A 151 -1.80 -2.76 -3.98
CA LEU A 151 -2.86 -3.67 -4.45
C LEU A 151 -4.24 -3.27 -3.92
N GLU A 152 -4.34 -2.82 -2.67
CA GLU A 152 -5.59 -2.31 -2.12
C GLU A 152 -6.02 -0.98 -2.76
N ARG A 153 -5.10 -0.02 -2.98
CA ARG A 153 -5.43 1.26 -3.61
C ARG A 153 -5.79 1.12 -5.09
N CYS A 154 -5.14 0.23 -5.86
CA CYS A 154 -5.55 -0.07 -7.25
C CYS A 154 -6.92 -0.74 -7.33
N LEU A 155 -7.25 -1.64 -6.38
CA LEU A 155 -8.55 -2.30 -6.34
C LEU A 155 -9.69 -1.35 -5.91
N ILE A 156 -9.41 -0.36 -5.06
CA ILE A 156 -10.40 0.62 -4.60
C ILE A 156 -10.65 1.70 -5.67
N ARG A 157 -9.60 2.26 -6.30
CA ARG A 157 -9.75 3.33 -7.30
C ARG A 157 -10.45 2.86 -8.59
N ARG A 158 -10.30 1.58 -8.97
CA ARG A 158 -10.96 0.97 -10.15
C ARG A 158 -12.44 0.61 -9.91
N GLN A 159 -12.91 0.56 -8.66
CA GLN A 159 -14.33 0.42 -8.34
C GLN A 159 -15.10 1.73 -8.51
N GLN A 160 -14.45 2.88 -8.33
CA GLN A 160 -15.08 4.21 -8.43
C GLN A 160 -15.12 4.76 -9.87
N THR A 161 -14.19 4.39 -10.74
CA THR A 161 -14.14 4.91 -12.14
C THR A 161 -15.10 4.24 -13.13
N THR A 162 -15.94 3.30 -12.69
CA THR A 162 -16.91 2.63 -13.60
C THR A 162 -18.38 3.01 -13.37
N GLU A 163 -18.63 4.09 -12.64
CA GLU A 163 -19.97 4.71 -12.56
C GLU A 163 -20.08 6.00 -13.39
N ALA A 164 -19.06 6.38 -14.18
CA ALA A 164 -19.04 7.63 -14.94
C ALA A 164 -18.98 7.46 -16.48
N VAL A 165 -19.32 6.28 -17.01
CA VAL A 165 -19.43 6.05 -18.47
C VAL A 165 -20.67 5.22 -18.79
N GLU A 166 -21.85 5.70 -18.38
CA GLU A 166 -23.14 5.41 -19.03
C GLU A 166 -24.05 6.63 -18.86
N GLU A 167 -23.69 7.73 -19.51
CA GLU A 167 -24.60 8.86 -19.76
C GLU A 167 -24.15 9.58 -21.03
N ASP A 168 -24.29 8.91 -22.17
CA ASP A 168 -24.35 9.50 -23.52
C ASP A 168 -24.69 8.39 -24.53
N ASP A 169 -25.99 8.07 -24.65
CA ASP A 169 -26.74 7.86 -25.91
C ASP A 169 -28.23 7.55 -25.59
#